data_AF-A0A9W8CRN0-F1
#
_entry.id   AF-A0A9W8CRN0-F1
#
_cell.length_a   1.000
_cell.length_b   1.000
_cell.length_c   1.000
_cell.angle_alpha   90.00
_cell.angle_beta   90.00
_cell.angle_gamma   90.00
#
_symmetry.space_group_name_H-M   'P 1'
#
loop_
_entity.id
_entity.type
_entity.pdbx_description
1 polymer ?
#
loop_
_entity_poly.entity_id
_entity_poly.type
_entity_poly.pdbx_seq_one_letter_code
_entity_poly.pdbx_strand_id
1 'polypeptide(L)'
;MHSSPVHPNDARLLDPTPLGDGLDTALHAHVASAARPRRAAPTVADFSPPAEHAYETLNQYCASGQWRQLALASAASILATAADDQRAALQRWTYRALALTRLGHAAQAEVELTRLASAVALRCWPLGLRLLRALAPADKRLALDRLAAIRRALVRKGERAAYAVACVTLLEAHCALRLRDAPLVFECLERVRFPGAEGPDPKVLSLTGRVHLQFGDVTKAERLFEEAERCAAPGDQTVPMNRALLAVAGGKWDMARETFGQVAGLCAAANRAVCELYLGDPQGMLDEMLKLMVEMPAVAGTAEPLVFNYCAALELHYDGRRLAEAKAKKLVDVATWAPDAFDVSALKLQQ
;
A
#
# COMPACT_ATOMS: atom_id res chain seq x y z
N MET A 1 1.74 37.93 28.45
CA MET A 1 2.41 36.62 28.53
C MET A 1 2.72 36.16 27.12
N HIS A 2 3.96 36.25 26.67
CA HIS A 2 4.36 35.70 25.37
C HIS A 2 4.58 34.20 25.55
N SER A 3 3.75 33.37 24.92
CA SER A 3 3.98 31.92 24.90
C SER A 3 5.30 31.65 24.18
N SER A 4 6.20 30.88 24.80
CA SER A 4 7.44 30.43 24.18
C SER A 4 7.16 29.84 22.79
N PRO A 5 8.07 30.04 21.81
CA PRO A 5 7.91 29.48 20.48
C PRO A 5 7.73 27.96 20.56
N VAL A 6 6.72 27.44 19.85
CA VAL A 6 6.47 25.99 19.77
C VAL A 6 7.48 25.40 18.81
N HIS A 7 8.36 24.53 19.31
CA HIS A 7 9.36 23.83 18.51
C HIS A 7 8.77 22.54 17.90
N PRO A 8 9.32 22.02 16.79
CA PRO A 8 8.83 20.79 16.16
C PRO A 8 8.96 19.53 17.05
N ASN A 9 9.76 19.58 18.11
CA ASN A 9 9.94 18.50 19.10
C ASN A 9 9.06 18.68 20.35
N ASP A 10 8.11 19.63 20.35
CA ASP A 10 7.20 19.84 21.47
C ASP A 10 6.22 18.66 21.62
N ALA A 11 6.18 18.06 22.81
CA ALA A 11 5.33 16.90 23.11
C ALA A 11 3.83 17.17 22.90
N ARG A 12 3.39 18.43 23.00
CA ARG A 12 1.99 18.83 22.75
C ARG A 12 1.55 18.63 21.30
N LEU A 13 2.50 18.43 20.38
CA LEU A 13 2.23 18.14 18.98
C LEU A 13 1.86 16.68 18.73
N LEU A 14 2.15 15.77 19.66
CA LEU A 14 2.00 14.32 19.51
C LEU A 14 0.83 13.81 20.36
N ASP A 15 -0.02 12.97 19.76
CA ASP A 15 -1.03 12.22 20.50
C ASP A 15 -0.51 10.80 20.83
N PRO A 16 -1.05 10.12 21.86
CA PRO A 16 -0.65 8.75 22.20
C PRO A 16 -0.75 7.80 21.00
N THR A 17 0.17 6.86 20.89
CA THR A 17 0.20 5.90 19.78
C THR A 17 -0.79 4.77 20.04
N PRO A 18 -1.79 4.54 19.17
CA PRO A 18 -2.62 3.35 19.23
C PRO A 18 -1.81 2.11 18.85
N LEU A 19 -1.83 1.08 19.72
CA LEU A 19 -1.02 -0.14 19.57
C LEU A 19 -1.83 -1.39 19.17
N GLY A 20 -3.16 -1.28 19.16
CA GLY A 20 -4.02 -2.35 18.66
C GLY A 20 -4.20 -2.25 17.14
N ASP A 21 -4.28 -3.39 16.47
CA ASP A 21 -4.64 -3.47 15.06
C ASP A 21 -5.84 -4.42 14.83
N GLY A 22 -6.33 -4.43 13.59
CA GLY A 22 -7.47 -5.28 13.21
C GLY A 22 -7.17 -6.77 13.36
N LEU A 23 -5.91 -7.17 13.15
CA LEU A 23 -5.49 -8.57 13.14
C LEU A 23 -5.40 -9.14 14.56
N ASP A 24 -4.93 -8.35 15.53
CA ASP A 24 -4.98 -8.67 16.95
C ASP A 24 -6.42 -8.84 17.41
N THR A 25 -7.31 -7.92 16.99
CA THR A 25 -8.74 -8.00 17.28
C THR A 25 -9.34 -9.31 16.73
N ALA A 26 -9.03 -9.65 15.48
CA ALA A 26 -9.48 -10.88 14.83
C ALA A 26 -8.96 -12.14 15.54
N LEU A 27 -7.67 -12.17 15.93
CA LEU A 27 -7.08 -13.28 16.69
C LEU A 27 -7.76 -13.48 18.04
N HIS A 28 -8.12 -12.39 18.72
CA HIS A 28 -8.83 -12.48 20.01
C HIS A 28 -10.24 -13.05 19.85
N ALA A 29 -10.93 -12.67 18.77
CA ALA A 29 -12.29 -13.11 18.49
C ALA A 29 -12.37 -14.57 17.99
N HIS A 30 -11.44 -14.99 17.13
CA HIS A 30 -11.58 -16.25 16.38
C HIS A 30 -10.57 -17.34 16.72
N VAL A 31 -9.54 -17.05 17.52
CA VAL A 31 -8.46 -18.00 17.83
C VAL A 31 -8.27 -18.15 19.34
N ALA A 32 -8.21 -19.38 19.81
CA ALA A 32 -7.93 -19.70 21.22
C ALA A 32 -6.55 -19.17 21.63
N SER A 33 -6.42 -18.66 22.87
CA SER A 33 -5.20 -17.98 23.33
C SER A 33 -3.92 -18.80 23.15
N ALA A 34 -3.98 -20.14 23.29
CA ALA A 34 -2.82 -21.02 23.14
C ALA A 34 -2.34 -21.20 21.68
N ALA A 35 -3.21 -20.91 20.71
CA ALA A 35 -2.93 -21.06 19.28
C ALA A 35 -2.60 -19.74 18.58
N ARG A 36 -2.67 -18.60 19.29
CA ARG A 36 -2.34 -17.29 18.72
C ARG A 36 -0.82 -17.20 18.49
N PRO A 37 -0.37 -16.75 17.30
CA PRO A 37 1.05 -16.55 17.07
C PRO A 37 1.56 -15.42 17.96
N ARG A 38 2.83 -15.48 18.36
CA ARG A 38 3.48 -14.36 19.04
C ARG A 38 3.73 -13.26 18.01
N ARG A 39 2.89 -12.23 18.04
CA ARG A 39 3.15 -10.98 17.32
C ARG A 39 3.96 -10.08 18.25
N ALA A 40 5.03 -9.47 17.73
CA ALA A 40 5.80 -8.50 18.49
C ALA A 40 4.94 -7.24 18.71
N ALA A 41 4.24 -7.17 19.85
CA ALA A 41 3.49 -5.99 20.25
C ALA A 41 4.42 -5.11 21.09
N PRO A 42 4.91 -3.99 20.54
CA PRO A 42 5.75 -3.09 21.31
C PRO A 42 4.91 -2.43 22.41
N THR A 43 5.54 -2.13 23.53
CA THR A 43 4.95 -1.33 24.60
C THR A 43 5.58 0.07 24.61
N VAL A 44 4.89 1.05 25.20
CA VAL A 44 5.45 2.40 25.38
C VAL A 44 6.71 2.38 26.26
N ALA A 45 6.79 1.41 27.19
CA ALA A 45 7.95 1.22 28.05
C ALA A 45 9.21 0.83 27.26
N ASP A 46 9.08 0.12 26.14
CA ASP A 46 10.22 -0.28 25.29
C ASP A 46 10.93 0.92 24.64
N PHE A 47 10.29 2.09 24.64
CA PHE A 47 10.79 3.35 24.05
C PHE A 47 10.94 4.46 25.10
N SER A 48 10.96 4.09 26.38
CA SER A 48 11.12 5.01 27.51
C SER A 48 12.45 4.74 28.24
N PRO A 49 13.26 5.77 28.57
CA PRO A 49 13.08 7.18 28.23
C PRO A 49 13.20 7.43 26.71
N PRO A 50 12.68 8.57 26.20
CA PRO A 50 12.82 8.91 24.79
C PRO A 50 14.29 8.90 24.38
N ALA A 51 14.62 8.01 23.44
CA ALA A 51 15.95 7.91 22.86
C ALA A 51 15.89 8.31 21.39
N GLU A 52 16.96 8.93 20.90
CA GLU A 52 17.11 9.18 19.48
C GLU A 52 17.43 7.86 18.76
N HIS A 53 16.50 7.39 17.93
CA HIS A 53 16.75 6.22 17.09
C HIS A 53 17.43 6.62 15.78
N ALA A 54 18.38 5.79 15.36
CA ALA A 54 19.08 5.92 14.08
C ALA A 54 18.11 5.73 12.90
N TYR A 55 18.38 6.41 11.78
CA TYR A 55 17.53 6.31 10.58
C TYR A 55 17.51 4.90 10.00
N GLU A 56 18.60 4.15 10.14
CA GLU A 56 18.72 2.75 9.74
C GLU A 56 17.66 1.89 10.45
N THR A 57 17.49 2.08 11.77
CA THR A 57 16.47 1.38 12.56
C THR A 57 15.05 1.76 12.12
N LEU A 58 14.79 3.06 11.93
CA LEU A 58 13.48 3.53 11.45
C LEU A 58 13.15 2.98 10.04
N ASN A 59 14.15 2.92 9.15
CA ASN A 59 14.02 2.34 7.83
C ASN A 59 13.77 0.83 7.89
N GLN A 60 14.40 0.11 8.82
CA GLN A 60 14.15 -1.31 9.02
C GLN A 60 12.71 -1.58 9.46
N TYR A 61 12.17 -0.80 10.41
CA TYR A 61 10.76 -0.92 10.80
C TYR A 61 9.82 -0.61 9.63
N CYS A 62 10.12 0.41 8.83
CA CYS A 62 9.35 0.73 7.62
C CYS A 62 9.39 -0.41 6.59
N ALA A 63 10.58 -0.99 6.33
CA ALA A 63 10.76 -2.05 5.34
C ALA A 63 10.09 -3.37 5.76
N SER A 64 10.05 -3.65 7.07
CA SER A 64 9.42 -4.84 7.64
C SER A 64 7.93 -4.67 7.96
N GLY A 65 7.35 -3.48 7.75
CA GLY A 65 5.94 -3.21 8.06
C GLY A 65 5.62 -3.22 9.57
N GLN A 66 6.62 -3.00 10.41
CA GLN A 66 6.50 -2.85 11.88
C GLN A 66 6.05 -1.44 12.23
N TRP A 67 4.83 -1.09 11.83
CA TRP A 67 4.32 0.28 11.90
C TRP A 67 4.11 0.77 13.33
N ARG A 68 3.80 -0.12 14.29
CA ARG A 68 3.67 0.26 15.71
C ARG A 68 5.01 0.64 16.32
N GLN A 69 6.04 -0.16 16.06
CA GLN A 69 7.42 0.14 16.46
C GLN A 69 7.88 1.45 15.83
N LEU A 70 7.61 1.64 14.54
CA LEU A 70 7.98 2.88 13.85
C LEU A 70 7.27 4.10 14.45
N ALA A 71 5.98 3.98 14.78
CA ALA A 71 5.19 5.06 15.37
C ALA A 71 5.71 5.48 16.75
N LEU A 72 6.10 4.52 17.60
CA LEU A 72 6.68 4.77 18.92
C LEU A 72 8.12 5.30 18.81
N ALA A 73 8.98 4.63 18.04
CA ALA A 73 10.39 5.01 17.86
C ALA A 73 10.53 6.41 17.26
N SER A 74 9.70 6.74 16.26
CA SER A 74 9.70 8.09 15.65
C SER A 74 9.21 9.16 16.61
N ALA A 75 8.17 8.88 17.43
CA ALA A 75 7.71 9.82 18.45
C ALA A 75 8.81 10.06 19.51
N ALA A 76 9.42 9.01 20.04
CA ALA A 76 10.54 9.11 20.98
C ALA A 76 11.71 9.90 20.38
N SER A 77 12.06 9.63 19.12
CA SER A 77 13.14 10.33 18.43
C SER A 77 12.84 11.80 18.16
N ILE A 78 11.58 12.16 17.87
CA ILE A 78 11.16 13.56 17.73
C ILE A 78 11.41 14.31 19.04
N LEU A 79 10.95 13.74 20.17
CA LEU A 79 11.11 14.33 21.50
C LEU A 79 12.57 14.43 21.94
N ALA A 80 13.41 13.46 21.56
CA ALA A 80 14.83 13.44 21.87
C ALA A 80 15.68 14.37 20.96
N THR A 81 15.14 14.83 19.83
CA THR A 81 15.89 15.71 18.90
C THR A 81 16.11 17.09 19.54
N ALA A 82 17.33 17.63 19.40
CA ALA A 82 17.68 18.95 19.91
C ALA A 82 16.77 20.06 19.32
N ALA A 83 16.43 21.06 20.14
CA ALA A 83 15.44 22.09 19.77
C ALA A 83 15.87 22.99 18.59
N ASP A 84 17.17 23.08 18.33
CA ASP A 84 17.80 23.78 17.22
C ASP A 84 17.90 22.94 15.94
N ASP A 85 17.84 21.61 16.02
CA ASP A 85 17.83 20.73 14.84
C ASP A 85 16.42 20.47 14.31
N GLN A 86 15.82 21.55 13.81
CA GLN A 86 14.51 21.50 13.17
C GLN A 86 14.46 20.54 11.97
N ARG A 87 15.57 20.37 11.24
CA ARG A 87 15.61 19.54 10.03
C ARG A 87 15.47 18.07 10.38
N ALA A 88 16.25 17.58 11.35
CA ALA A 88 16.17 16.20 11.79
C ALA A 88 14.80 15.89 12.42
N ALA A 89 14.24 16.82 13.19
CA ALA A 89 12.91 16.67 13.75
C ALA A 89 11.85 16.48 12.64
N LEU A 90 11.87 17.32 11.59
CA LEU A 90 10.94 17.20 10.47
C LEU A 90 11.13 15.93 9.63
N GLN A 91 12.35 15.40 9.54
CA GLN A 91 12.59 14.09 8.92
C GLN A 91 11.96 12.97 9.74
N ARG A 92 12.06 13.01 11.07
CA ARG A 92 11.41 12.03 11.97
C ARG A 92 9.88 12.12 11.94
N TRP A 93 9.33 13.32 11.80
CA TRP A 93 7.91 13.53 11.52
C TRP A 93 7.42 12.80 10.26
N THR A 94 8.29 12.60 9.27
CA THR A 94 7.94 11.81 8.06
C THR A 94 7.65 10.36 8.43
N TYR A 95 8.47 9.75 9.29
CA TYR A 95 8.24 8.39 9.79
C TYR A 95 7.00 8.30 10.67
N ARG A 96 6.80 9.27 11.57
CA ARG A 96 5.63 9.33 12.45
C ARG A 96 4.32 9.37 11.65
N ALA A 97 4.22 10.31 10.71
CA ALA A 97 3.03 10.46 9.88
C ALA A 97 2.81 9.24 8.96
N LEU A 98 3.88 8.65 8.42
CA LEU A 98 3.78 7.43 7.61
C LEU A 98 3.25 6.27 8.44
N ALA A 99 3.81 6.04 9.63
CA ALA A 99 3.40 4.96 10.52
C ALA A 99 1.92 5.07 10.92
N LEU A 100 1.48 6.26 11.37
CA LEU A 100 0.08 6.50 11.71
C LEU A 100 -0.87 6.29 10.53
N THR A 101 -0.47 6.75 9.34
CA THR A 101 -1.28 6.55 8.12
C THR A 101 -1.38 5.07 7.77
N ARG A 102 -0.28 4.31 7.91
CA ARG A 102 -0.25 2.87 7.62
C ARG A 102 -1.08 2.07 8.62
N LEU A 103 -1.07 2.44 9.90
CA LEU A 103 -1.93 1.84 10.93
C LEU A 103 -3.43 2.18 10.78
N GLY A 104 -3.82 2.97 9.77
CA GLY A 104 -5.21 3.39 9.58
C GLY A 104 -5.64 4.59 10.44
N HIS A 105 -4.72 5.22 11.16
CA HIS A 105 -4.97 6.39 12.01
C HIS A 105 -4.72 7.71 11.27
N ALA A 106 -5.24 7.82 10.03
CA ALA A 106 -5.04 8.99 9.18
C ALA A 106 -5.60 10.29 9.80
N ALA A 107 -6.71 10.19 10.55
CA ALA A 107 -7.28 11.32 11.28
C ALA A 107 -6.32 11.87 12.35
N GLN A 108 -5.67 10.99 13.13
CA GLN A 108 -4.65 11.38 14.10
C GLN A 108 -3.44 12.01 13.38
N ALA A 109 -2.98 11.40 12.29
CA ALA A 109 -1.90 11.97 11.48
C ALA A 109 -2.25 13.38 10.97
N GLU A 110 -3.48 13.61 10.51
CA GLU A 110 -3.93 14.93 10.07
C GLU A 110 -3.93 15.96 11.21
N VAL A 111 -4.40 15.59 12.39
CA VAL A 111 -4.41 16.45 13.58
C VAL A 111 -2.99 16.82 13.99
N GLU A 112 -2.10 15.84 14.15
CA GLU A 112 -0.69 16.08 14.52
C GLU A 112 0.01 16.96 13.48
N LEU A 113 -0.17 16.69 12.18
CA LEU A 113 0.41 17.50 11.11
C LEU A 113 -0.18 18.92 11.06
N THR A 114 -1.45 19.12 11.41
CA THR A 114 -2.07 20.44 11.48
C THR A 114 -1.47 21.27 12.62
N ARG A 115 -1.25 20.65 13.79
CA ARG A 115 -0.52 21.28 14.91
C ARG A 115 0.92 21.62 14.50
N LEU A 116 1.63 20.68 13.88
CA LEU A 116 3.00 20.92 13.39
C LEU A 116 3.08 22.08 12.40
N ALA A 117 2.10 22.23 11.50
CA ALA A 117 2.12 23.33 10.52
C ALA A 117 1.82 24.70 11.14
N SER A 118 1.22 24.72 12.32
CA SER A 118 1.04 25.94 13.11
C SER A 118 2.34 26.34 13.82
N ALA A 119 3.21 25.37 14.13
CA ALA A 119 4.52 25.59 14.73
C ALA A 119 5.61 25.89 13.69
N VAL A 120 5.56 25.22 12.52
CA VAL A 120 6.61 25.27 11.50
C VAL A 120 6.04 25.47 10.10
N ALA A 121 6.54 26.50 9.40
CA ALA A 121 6.13 26.81 8.04
C ALA A 121 6.31 25.63 7.07
N LEU A 122 5.27 25.33 6.28
CA LEU A 122 5.24 24.21 5.32
C LEU A 122 6.38 24.20 4.29
N ARG A 123 6.96 25.38 3.98
CA ARG A 123 8.11 25.48 3.06
C ARG A 123 9.38 24.82 3.59
N CYS A 124 9.49 24.69 4.92
CA CYS A 124 10.62 24.03 5.58
C CYS A 124 10.45 22.51 5.65
N TRP A 125 9.26 21.99 5.32
CA TRP A 125 8.97 20.58 5.43
C TRP A 125 9.63 19.80 4.29
N PRO A 126 10.21 18.62 4.56
CA PRO A 126 10.67 17.72 3.51
C PRO A 126 9.50 17.30 2.62
N LEU A 127 9.78 16.99 1.35
CA LEU A 127 8.74 16.64 0.37
C LEU A 127 7.87 15.46 0.87
N GLY A 128 8.49 14.41 1.43
CA GLY A 128 7.76 13.26 1.96
C GLY A 128 6.69 13.64 2.99
N LEU A 129 7.04 14.50 3.95
CA LEU A 129 6.09 14.99 4.96
C LEU A 129 4.95 15.83 4.36
N ARG A 130 5.26 16.64 3.34
CA ARG A 130 4.23 17.41 2.60
C ARG A 130 3.27 16.48 1.86
N LEU A 131 3.77 15.40 1.26
CA LEU A 131 2.93 14.40 0.60
C LEU A 131 2.05 13.64 1.59
N LEU A 132 2.60 13.26 2.75
CA LEU A 132 1.82 12.62 3.82
C LEU A 132 0.72 13.55 4.33
N ARG A 133 0.99 14.85 4.51
CA ARG A 133 -0.05 15.85 4.83
C ARG A 133 -1.12 15.98 3.74
N ALA A 134 -0.72 15.90 2.48
CA ALA A 134 -1.65 15.94 1.37
C ALA A 134 -2.57 14.71 1.36
N LEU A 135 -2.05 13.53 1.73
CA LEU A 135 -2.76 12.25 1.72
C LEU A 135 -3.52 11.92 3.02
N ALA A 136 -3.17 12.57 4.13
CA ALA A 136 -3.78 12.33 5.45
C ALA A 136 -5.30 12.55 5.52
N PRO A 137 -5.91 13.53 4.82
CA PRO A 137 -7.35 13.75 4.88
C PRO A 137 -8.17 12.51 4.51
N ALA A 138 -9.27 12.33 5.23
CA ALA A 138 -10.31 11.39 4.84
C ALA A 138 -10.93 11.79 3.49
N ASP A 139 -11.14 13.09 3.27
CA ASP A 139 -11.64 13.64 2.01
C ASP A 139 -10.59 13.54 0.89
N LYS A 140 -10.87 12.67 -0.08
CA LYS A 140 -9.99 12.41 -1.22
C LYS A 140 -9.95 13.57 -2.23
N ARG A 141 -10.97 14.43 -2.28
CA ARG A 141 -10.95 15.64 -3.13
C ARG A 141 -9.98 16.66 -2.58
N LEU A 142 -10.03 16.90 -1.27
CA LEU A 142 -9.05 17.74 -0.58
C LEU A 142 -7.62 17.21 -0.75
N ALA A 143 -7.44 15.88 -0.72
CA ALA A 143 -6.14 15.27 -0.99
C ALA A 143 -5.64 15.57 -2.41
N LEU A 144 -6.49 15.46 -3.44
CA LEU A 144 -6.17 15.83 -4.81
C LEU A 144 -5.76 17.30 -4.94
N ASP A 145 -6.52 18.22 -4.34
CA ASP A 145 -6.21 19.66 -4.39
C ASP A 145 -4.83 19.97 -3.79
N ARG A 146 -4.51 19.33 -2.65
CA ARG A 146 -3.21 19.46 -1.98
C ARG A 146 -2.09 18.87 -2.84
N LEU A 147 -2.27 17.69 -3.43
CA LEU A 147 -1.28 17.07 -4.32
C LEU A 147 -1.02 17.93 -5.57
N ALA A 148 -2.09 18.40 -6.23
CA ALA A 148 -1.99 19.27 -7.40
C ALA A 148 -1.26 20.59 -7.09
N ALA A 149 -1.47 21.16 -5.89
CA ALA A 149 -0.71 22.32 -5.44
C ALA A 149 0.78 22.02 -5.25
N ILE A 150 1.14 20.86 -4.68
CA ILE A 150 2.53 20.41 -4.55
C ILE A 150 3.17 20.21 -5.93
N ARG A 151 2.48 19.52 -6.85
CA ARG A 151 2.95 19.29 -8.22
C ARG A 151 3.20 20.62 -8.95
N ARG A 152 2.25 21.56 -8.94
CA ARG A 152 2.44 22.89 -9.54
C ARG A 152 3.66 23.62 -8.97
N ALA A 153 3.92 23.51 -7.67
CA ALA A 153 5.10 24.09 -7.05
C ALA A 153 6.41 23.39 -7.47
N LEU A 154 6.39 22.07 -7.72
CA LEU A 154 7.54 21.31 -8.21
C LEU A 154 7.83 21.61 -9.69
N VAL A 155 6.81 21.73 -10.53
CA VAL A 155 6.97 22.10 -11.96
C VAL A 155 7.72 23.42 -12.12
N ARG A 156 7.43 24.41 -11.27
CA ARG A 156 8.15 25.70 -11.27
C ARG A 156 9.64 25.59 -10.94
N LYS A 157 10.10 24.46 -10.38
CA LYS A 157 11.53 24.21 -10.09
C LYS A 157 12.29 23.62 -11.29
N GLY A 158 11.60 23.33 -12.40
CA GLY A 158 12.20 22.82 -13.64
C GLY A 158 12.68 21.37 -13.55
N GLU A 159 13.60 21.01 -14.44
CA GLU A 159 14.05 19.62 -14.69
C GLU A 159 14.57 18.88 -13.45
N ARG A 160 15.21 19.59 -12.52
CA ARG A 160 15.72 19.00 -11.25
C ARG A 160 14.62 18.37 -10.39
N ALA A 161 13.35 18.70 -10.63
CA ALA A 161 12.20 18.14 -9.93
C ALA A 161 11.38 17.15 -10.78
N ALA A 162 11.79 16.81 -12.00
CA ALA A 162 11.00 15.99 -12.93
C ALA A 162 10.56 14.65 -12.31
N TYR A 163 11.48 13.93 -11.66
CA TYR A 163 11.16 12.68 -10.96
C TYR A 163 10.11 12.89 -9.86
N ALA A 164 10.27 13.93 -9.04
CA ALA A 164 9.31 14.25 -7.98
C ALA A 164 7.93 14.63 -8.56
N VAL A 165 7.90 15.40 -9.67
CA VAL A 165 6.66 15.71 -10.39
C VAL A 165 5.96 14.42 -10.84
N ALA A 166 6.69 13.47 -11.40
CA ALA A 166 6.13 12.19 -11.83
C ALA A 166 5.56 11.39 -10.65
N CYS A 167 6.29 11.29 -9.54
CA CYS A 167 5.80 10.62 -8.33
C CYS A 167 4.51 11.25 -7.79
N VAL A 168 4.43 12.58 -7.72
CA VAL A 168 3.21 13.27 -7.24
C VAL A 168 2.06 13.07 -8.22
N THR A 169 2.33 13.06 -9.53
CA THR A 169 1.31 12.84 -10.55
C THR A 169 0.73 11.41 -10.47
N LEU A 170 1.56 10.41 -10.17
CA LEU A 170 1.09 9.03 -9.92
C LEU A 170 0.24 8.93 -8.64
N LEU A 171 0.57 9.71 -7.59
CA LEU A 171 -0.27 9.81 -6.40
C LEU A 171 -1.62 10.49 -6.69
N GLU A 172 -1.63 11.54 -7.52
CA GLU A 172 -2.87 12.17 -8.03
C GLU A 172 -3.72 11.13 -8.78
N ALA A 173 -3.13 10.36 -9.71
CA ALA A 173 -3.82 9.29 -10.42
C ALA A 173 -4.41 8.24 -9.46
N HIS A 174 -3.66 7.82 -8.44
CA HIS A 174 -4.15 6.88 -7.44
C HIS A 174 -5.35 7.42 -6.66
N CYS A 175 -5.31 8.67 -6.19
CA CYS A 175 -6.42 9.31 -5.51
C CYS A 175 -7.66 9.46 -6.43
N ALA A 176 -7.45 9.85 -7.69
CA ALA A 176 -8.50 9.95 -8.70
C ALA A 176 -9.17 8.59 -8.98
N LEU A 177 -8.38 7.51 -9.02
CA LEU A 177 -8.90 6.15 -9.20
C LEU A 177 -9.81 5.74 -8.04
N ARG A 178 -9.45 6.09 -6.79
CA ARG A 178 -10.29 5.86 -5.61
C ARG A 178 -11.60 6.67 -5.65
N LEU A 179 -11.61 7.80 -6.34
CA LEU A 179 -12.79 8.63 -6.59
C LEU A 179 -13.57 8.23 -7.86
N ARG A 180 -13.08 7.23 -8.61
CA ARG A 180 -13.62 6.83 -9.93
C ARG A 180 -13.63 7.97 -10.96
N ASP A 181 -12.74 8.94 -10.82
CA ASP A 181 -12.56 10.05 -11.78
C ASP A 181 -11.65 9.60 -12.93
N ALA A 182 -12.23 8.85 -13.88
CA ALA A 182 -11.49 8.31 -15.01
C ALA A 182 -10.79 9.40 -15.85
N PRO A 183 -11.43 10.54 -16.20
CA PRO A 183 -10.77 11.61 -16.94
C PRO A 183 -9.48 12.09 -16.27
N LEU A 184 -9.51 12.35 -14.95
CA LEU A 184 -8.32 12.80 -14.23
C LEU A 184 -7.24 11.72 -14.14
N VAL A 185 -7.62 10.45 -13.97
CA VAL A 185 -6.66 9.33 -13.99
C VAL A 185 -5.89 9.31 -15.31
N PHE A 186 -6.58 9.36 -16.44
CA PHE A 186 -5.94 9.32 -17.75
C PHE A 186 -5.12 10.59 -18.02
N GLU A 187 -5.61 11.76 -17.62
CA GLU A 187 -4.84 13.01 -17.73
C GLU A 187 -3.53 12.93 -16.93
N CYS A 188 -3.55 12.34 -15.73
CA CYS A 188 -2.34 12.10 -14.94
C CYS A 188 -1.38 11.11 -15.61
N LEU A 189 -1.88 10.00 -16.15
CA LEU A 189 -1.06 8.98 -16.83
C LEU A 189 -0.39 9.53 -18.11
N GLU A 190 -1.09 10.36 -18.88
CA GLU A 190 -0.51 11.05 -20.03
C GLU A 190 0.62 12.01 -19.63
N ARG A 191 0.48 12.70 -18.49
CA ARG A 191 1.55 13.60 -17.97
C ARG A 191 2.82 12.86 -17.52
N VAL A 192 2.72 11.60 -17.13
CA VAL A 192 3.88 10.78 -16.70
C VAL A 192 4.47 9.94 -17.83
N ARG A 193 3.91 9.98 -19.04
CA ARG A 193 4.64 9.54 -20.24
C ARG A 193 5.90 10.40 -20.35
N PHE A 194 7.04 9.84 -19.96
CA PHE A 194 8.27 10.57 -19.68
C PHE A 194 8.70 11.48 -20.84
N PRO A 195 8.89 12.80 -20.60
CA PRO A 195 9.59 13.64 -21.56
C PRO A 195 11.09 13.29 -21.51
N GLY A 196 11.65 12.74 -22.59
CA GLY A 196 13.10 12.58 -22.78
C GLY A 196 13.64 11.18 -23.05
N ALA A 197 12.81 10.13 -23.10
CA ALA A 197 13.21 8.81 -23.58
C ALA A 197 12.91 8.66 -25.09
N GLU A 198 13.67 7.83 -25.82
CA GLU A 198 13.49 7.51 -27.24
C GLU A 198 12.20 6.69 -27.53
N GLY A 199 11.12 6.94 -26.80
CA GLY A 199 9.86 6.24 -26.91
C GLY A 199 9.09 6.15 -25.58
N PRO A 200 7.81 5.73 -25.64
CA PRO A 200 7.00 5.52 -24.44
C PRO A 200 7.51 4.33 -23.62
N ASP A 201 7.58 4.49 -22.29
CA ASP A 201 7.94 3.39 -21.39
C ASP A 201 6.87 2.27 -21.45
N PRO A 202 7.24 1.03 -21.83
CA PRO A 202 6.29 -0.08 -21.94
C PRO A 202 5.57 -0.37 -20.61
N LYS A 203 6.18 -0.06 -19.46
CA LYS A 203 5.54 -0.21 -18.13
C LYS A 203 4.44 0.83 -17.92
N VAL A 204 4.65 2.06 -18.36
CA VAL A 204 3.64 3.13 -18.28
C VAL A 204 2.48 2.83 -19.24
N LEU A 205 2.77 2.38 -20.46
CA LEU A 205 1.75 1.92 -21.42
C LEU A 205 0.92 0.77 -20.84
N SER A 206 1.59 -0.22 -20.26
CA SER A 206 0.94 -1.37 -19.63
C SER A 206 0.12 -0.99 -18.41
N LEU A 207 0.61 -0.09 -17.57
CA LEU A 207 -0.17 0.45 -16.46
C LEU A 207 -1.44 1.16 -16.96
N THR A 208 -1.30 1.98 -18.00
CA THR A 208 -2.42 2.72 -18.60
C THR A 208 -3.45 1.78 -19.22
N GLY A 209 -3.00 0.74 -19.94
CA GLY A 209 -3.88 -0.29 -20.50
C GLY A 209 -4.64 -1.07 -19.42
N ARG A 210 -3.99 -1.40 -18.29
CA ARG A 210 -4.67 -2.06 -17.15
C ARG A 210 -5.73 -1.18 -16.51
N VAL A 211 -5.49 0.12 -16.42
CA VAL A 211 -6.51 1.08 -15.96
C VAL A 211 -7.68 1.13 -16.93
N HIS A 212 -7.43 1.18 -18.24
CA HIS A 212 -8.50 1.08 -19.25
C HIS A 212 -9.33 -0.20 -19.11
N LEU A 213 -8.69 -1.37 -18.90
CA LEU A 213 -9.40 -2.61 -18.60
C LEU A 213 -10.28 -2.50 -17.35
N GLN A 214 -9.77 -1.90 -16.28
CA GLN A 214 -10.53 -1.72 -15.05
C GLN A 214 -11.79 -0.84 -15.24
N PHE A 215 -11.75 0.09 -16.21
CA PHE A 215 -12.90 0.91 -16.61
C PHE A 215 -13.74 0.28 -17.74
N GLY A 216 -13.40 -0.92 -18.23
CA GLY A 216 -14.13 -1.64 -19.28
C GLY A 216 -13.80 -1.21 -20.71
N ASP A 217 -12.81 -0.34 -20.92
CA ASP A 217 -12.37 0.09 -22.27
C ASP A 217 -11.34 -0.92 -22.82
N VAL A 218 -11.83 -2.10 -23.21
CA VAL A 218 -11.00 -3.21 -23.71
C VAL A 218 -10.25 -2.82 -24.98
N THR A 219 -10.89 -2.06 -25.87
CA THR A 219 -10.28 -1.62 -27.14
C THR A 219 -9.08 -0.71 -26.94
N LYS A 220 -9.15 0.28 -26.03
CA LYS A 220 -7.96 1.10 -25.74
C LYS A 220 -6.90 0.33 -24.99
N ALA A 221 -7.30 -0.55 -24.07
CA ALA A 221 -6.34 -1.40 -23.37
C ALA A 221 -5.53 -2.27 -24.34
N GLU A 222 -6.19 -2.90 -25.31
CA GLU A 222 -5.55 -3.72 -26.34
C GLU A 222 -4.52 -2.92 -27.14
N ARG A 223 -4.90 -1.74 -27.66
CA ARG A 223 -3.97 -0.86 -28.40
C ARG A 223 -2.75 -0.46 -27.57
N LEU A 224 -2.95 -0.13 -26.29
CA LEU A 224 -1.86 0.24 -25.39
C LEU A 224 -0.95 -0.95 -25.07
N PHE A 225 -1.50 -2.15 -24.96
CA PHE A 225 -0.70 -3.35 -24.76
C PHE A 225 0.09 -3.74 -26.02
N GLU A 226 -0.48 -3.59 -27.21
CA GLU A 226 0.24 -3.75 -28.49
C GLU A 226 1.37 -2.74 -28.63
N GLU A 227 1.15 -1.49 -28.20
CA GLU A 227 2.19 -0.47 -28.18
C GLU A 227 3.27 -0.81 -27.15
N ALA A 228 2.88 -1.24 -25.94
CA ALA A 228 3.82 -1.68 -24.92
C ALA A 228 4.67 -2.86 -25.40
N GLU A 229 4.07 -3.81 -26.13
CA GLU A 229 4.76 -4.96 -26.70
C GLU A 229 5.80 -4.54 -27.75
N ARG A 230 5.47 -3.57 -28.62
CA ARG A 230 6.42 -3.02 -29.60
C ARG A 230 7.62 -2.33 -28.96
N CYS A 231 7.46 -1.80 -27.76
CA CYS A 231 8.51 -1.11 -27.00
C CYS A 231 9.22 -2.01 -25.98
N ALA A 232 8.73 -3.23 -25.74
CA ALA A 232 9.25 -4.11 -24.71
C ALA A 232 10.55 -4.79 -25.16
N ALA A 233 11.46 -5.01 -24.21
CA ALA A 233 12.65 -5.81 -24.45
C ALA A 233 12.27 -7.30 -24.63
N PRO A 234 13.04 -8.09 -25.39
CA PRO A 234 12.84 -9.54 -25.47
C PRO A 234 12.84 -10.17 -24.08
N GLY A 235 11.81 -10.97 -23.78
CA GLY A 235 11.66 -11.64 -22.49
C GLY A 235 10.98 -10.81 -21.39
N ASP A 236 10.55 -9.58 -21.69
CA ASP A 236 9.79 -8.76 -20.73
C ASP A 236 8.46 -9.43 -20.38
N GLN A 237 8.33 -9.80 -19.10
CA GLN A 237 7.16 -10.46 -18.52
C GLN A 237 5.88 -9.60 -18.59
N THR A 238 6.02 -8.31 -18.86
CA THR A 238 4.89 -7.38 -19.04
C THR A 238 4.02 -7.76 -20.24
N VAL A 239 4.63 -8.27 -21.32
CA VAL A 239 3.91 -8.68 -22.54
C VAL A 239 2.97 -9.86 -22.29
N PRO A 240 3.44 -11.05 -21.84
CA PRO A 240 2.54 -12.16 -21.54
C PRO A 240 1.54 -11.83 -20.44
N MET A 241 1.91 -11.04 -19.43
CA MET A 241 0.97 -10.56 -18.41
C MET A 241 -0.19 -9.76 -19.03
N ASN A 242 0.10 -8.81 -19.93
CA ASN A 242 -0.92 -7.99 -20.59
C ASN A 242 -1.83 -8.84 -21.49
N ARG A 243 -1.26 -9.80 -22.24
CA ARG A 243 -2.03 -10.74 -23.07
C ARG A 243 -2.96 -11.60 -22.23
N ALA A 244 -2.49 -12.11 -21.08
CA ALA A 244 -3.32 -12.88 -20.16
C ALA A 244 -4.49 -12.04 -19.60
N LEU A 245 -4.25 -10.77 -19.26
CA LEU A 245 -5.29 -9.86 -18.80
C LEU A 245 -6.33 -9.55 -19.89
N LEU A 246 -5.93 -9.43 -21.16
CA LEU A 246 -6.88 -9.32 -22.28
C LEU A 246 -7.70 -10.60 -22.46
N ALA A 247 -7.07 -11.77 -22.33
CA ALA A 247 -7.77 -13.04 -22.40
C ALA A 247 -8.83 -13.15 -21.30
N VAL A 248 -8.52 -12.73 -20.07
CA VAL A 248 -9.50 -12.58 -18.98
C VAL A 248 -10.63 -11.64 -19.36
N ALA A 249 -10.32 -10.43 -19.85
CA ALA A 249 -11.34 -9.45 -20.24
C ALA A 249 -12.26 -9.95 -21.37
N GLY A 250 -11.75 -10.81 -22.25
CA GLY A 250 -12.49 -11.46 -23.33
C GLY A 250 -13.18 -12.77 -22.94
N GLY A 251 -13.13 -13.20 -21.67
CA GLY A 251 -13.71 -14.46 -21.21
C GLY A 251 -13.01 -15.73 -21.73
N LYS A 252 -11.77 -15.60 -22.22
CA LYS A 252 -10.96 -16.70 -22.76
C LYS A 252 -10.12 -17.34 -21.64
N TRP A 253 -10.80 -17.98 -20.69
CA TRP A 253 -10.20 -18.46 -19.44
C TRP A 253 -9.07 -19.49 -19.64
N ASP A 254 -9.22 -20.43 -20.57
CA ASP A 254 -8.16 -21.40 -20.89
C ASP A 254 -6.88 -20.73 -21.39
N MET A 255 -7.02 -19.79 -22.34
CA MET A 255 -5.90 -19.02 -22.85
C MET A 255 -5.26 -18.15 -21.76
N ALA A 256 -6.07 -17.54 -20.89
CA ALA A 256 -5.58 -16.76 -19.77
C ALA A 256 -4.76 -17.61 -18.81
N ARG A 257 -5.25 -18.79 -18.43
CA ARG A 257 -4.55 -19.76 -17.56
C ARG A 257 -3.19 -20.14 -18.13
N GLU A 258 -3.14 -20.56 -19.39
CA GLU A 258 -1.89 -20.94 -20.07
C GLU A 258 -0.90 -19.79 -20.11
N THR A 259 -1.38 -18.59 -20.47
CA THR A 259 -0.54 -17.40 -20.60
C THR A 259 -0.02 -16.93 -19.24
N PHE A 260 -0.85 -16.95 -18.17
CA PHE A 260 -0.37 -16.66 -16.82
C PHE A 260 0.67 -17.68 -16.34
N GLY A 261 0.55 -18.95 -16.76
CA GLY A 261 1.55 -19.99 -16.46
C GLY A 261 2.95 -19.71 -17.03
N GLN A 262 3.05 -18.83 -18.03
CA GLN A 262 4.33 -18.39 -18.61
C GLN A 262 4.95 -17.21 -17.85
N VAL A 263 4.21 -16.59 -16.92
CA VAL A 263 4.64 -15.40 -16.20
C VAL A 263 5.08 -15.77 -14.78
N ALA A 264 6.30 -15.39 -14.42
CA ALA A 264 6.81 -15.60 -13.08
C ALA A 264 6.19 -14.64 -12.05
N GLY A 265 6.04 -15.11 -10.82
CA GLY A 265 5.68 -14.30 -9.66
C GLY A 265 4.24 -14.48 -9.17
N LEU A 266 4.01 -14.01 -7.95
CA LEU A 266 2.80 -14.29 -7.19
C LEU A 266 1.52 -13.79 -7.89
N CYS A 267 1.55 -12.60 -8.51
CA CYS A 267 0.37 -12.04 -9.16
C CYS A 267 -0.11 -12.89 -10.35
N ALA A 268 0.82 -13.40 -11.15
CA ALA A 268 0.49 -14.28 -12.28
C ALA A 268 -0.08 -15.61 -11.79
N ALA A 269 0.59 -16.23 -10.81
CA ALA A 269 0.14 -17.50 -10.24
C ALA A 269 -1.24 -17.37 -9.54
N ALA A 270 -1.47 -16.27 -8.83
CA ALA A 270 -2.78 -15.99 -8.22
C ALA A 270 -3.89 -15.84 -9.27
N ASN A 271 -3.63 -15.10 -10.36
CA ASN A 271 -4.59 -14.94 -11.44
C ASN A 271 -4.83 -16.25 -12.21
N ARG A 272 -3.79 -17.08 -12.37
CA ARG A 272 -3.92 -18.43 -12.92
C ARG A 272 -4.86 -19.29 -12.08
N ALA A 273 -4.68 -19.32 -10.76
CA ALA A 273 -5.57 -20.07 -9.87
C ALA A 273 -7.02 -19.60 -9.96
N VAL A 274 -7.25 -18.28 -10.10
CA VAL A 274 -8.60 -17.73 -10.34
C VAL A 274 -9.19 -18.22 -11.67
N CYS A 275 -8.38 -18.48 -12.70
CA CYS A 275 -8.88 -19.02 -13.97
C CYS A 275 -9.49 -20.42 -13.79
N GLU A 276 -8.97 -21.26 -12.87
CA GLU A 276 -9.55 -22.59 -12.59
C GLU A 276 -11.01 -22.49 -12.13
N LEU A 277 -11.33 -21.49 -11.29
CA LEU A 277 -12.71 -21.24 -10.88
C LEU A 277 -13.63 -20.95 -12.08
N TYR A 278 -13.19 -20.10 -13.01
CA TYR A 278 -13.97 -19.75 -14.19
C TYR A 278 -14.07 -20.89 -15.22
N LEU A 279 -13.15 -21.86 -15.14
CA LEU A 279 -13.20 -23.11 -15.90
C LEU A 279 -14.06 -24.20 -15.22
N GLY A 280 -14.67 -23.88 -14.07
CA GLY A 280 -15.54 -24.80 -13.34
C GLY A 280 -14.81 -25.72 -12.37
N ASP A 281 -13.56 -25.42 -12.03
CA ASP A 281 -12.75 -26.17 -11.05
C ASP A 281 -12.41 -25.32 -9.81
N PRO A 282 -13.37 -25.11 -8.89
CA PRO A 282 -13.11 -24.41 -7.64
C PRO A 282 -12.12 -25.16 -6.74
N GLN A 283 -11.99 -26.49 -6.88
CA GLN A 283 -11.03 -27.29 -6.10
C GLN A 283 -9.60 -27.00 -6.58
N GLY A 284 -9.38 -26.99 -7.89
CA GLY A 284 -8.11 -26.59 -8.49
C GLY A 284 -7.67 -25.18 -8.06
N MET A 285 -8.59 -24.21 -8.02
CA MET A 285 -8.30 -22.88 -7.47
C MET A 285 -7.80 -22.96 -6.01
N LEU A 286 -8.49 -23.72 -5.14
CA LEU A 286 -8.12 -23.85 -3.73
C LEU A 286 -6.74 -24.51 -3.58
N ASP A 287 -6.48 -25.58 -4.33
CA ASP A 287 -5.23 -26.34 -4.27
C ASP A 287 -4.03 -25.50 -4.77
N GLU A 288 -4.19 -24.78 -5.88
CA GLU A 288 -3.15 -23.87 -6.38
C GLU A 288 -2.86 -22.73 -5.38
N MET A 289 -3.90 -22.13 -4.78
CA MET A 289 -3.71 -21.07 -3.77
C MET A 289 -3.07 -21.60 -2.48
N LEU A 290 -3.48 -22.78 -2.02
CA LEU A 290 -2.86 -23.43 -0.86
C LEU A 290 -1.39 -23.70 -1.12
N LYS A 291 -1.05 -24.22 -2.31
CA LYS A 291 0.33 -24.45 -2.73
C LYS A 291 1.16 -23.17 -2.67
N LEU A 292 0.64 -22.05 -3.22
CA LEU A 292 1.32 -20.75 -3.15
C LEU A 292 1.57 -20.29 -1.71
N MET A 293 0.59 -20.49 -0.82
CA MET A 293 0.72 -20.14 0.60
C MET A 293 1.70 -21.03 1.36
N VAL A 294 1.90 -22.28 0.94
CA VAL A 294 2.88 -23.20 1.54
C VAL A 294 4.29 -22.90 1.02
N GLU A 295 4.44 -22.66 -0.28
CA GLU A 295 5.75 -22.41 -0.91
C GLU A 295 6.31 -21.03 -0.58
N MET A 296 5.44 -20.02 -0.43
CA MET A 296 5.82 -18.62 -0.20
C MET A 296 5.01 -17.96 0.93
N PRO A 297 5.03 -18.50 2.16
CA PRO A 297 4.10 -18.10 3.22
C PRO A 297 4.17 -16.61 3.57
N ALA A 298 5.36 -16.02 3.60
CA ALA A 298 5.52 -14.59 3.89
C ALA A 298 4.97 -13.69 2.79
N VAL A 299 5.18 -14.02 1.51
CA VAL A 299 4.74 -13.19 0.38
C VAL A 299 3.26 -13.41 0.09
N ALA A 300 2.81 -14.67 0.07
CA ALA A 300 1.43 -15.05 -0.18
C ALA A 300 0.51 -14.69 0.98
N GLY A 301 0.94 -14.91 2.23
CA GLY A 301 0.15 -14.61 3.43
C GLY A 301 -0.04 -13.11 3.68
N THR A 302 0.79 -12.25 3.09
CA THR A 302 0.64 -10.78 3.18
C THR A 302 -0.03 -10.15 1.97
N ALA A 303 -0.27 -10.92 0.90
CA ALA A 303 -0.99 -10.46 -0.28
C ALA A 303 -2.50 -10.55 -0.04
N GLU A 304 -3.10 -9.46 0.45
CA GLU A 304 -4.54 -9.36 0.75
C GLU A 304 -5.46 -9.90 -0.37
N PRO A 305 -5.24 -9.61 -1.67
CA PRO A 305 -6.08 -10.17 -2.73
C PRO A 305 -6.01 -11.71 -2.83
N LEU A 306 -4.84 -12.30 -2.58
CA LEU A 306 -4.68 -13.75 -2.58
C LEU A 306 -5.34 -14.38 -1.37
N VAL A 307 -5.19 -13.78 -0.18
CA VAL A 307 -5.88 -14.24 1.04
C VAL A 307 -7.40 -14.16 0.85
N PHE A 308 -7.90 -13.06 0.28
CA PHE A 308 -9.32 -12.91 -0.06
C PHE A 308 -9.80 -14.01 -0.99
N ASN A 309 -9.10 -14.26 -2.09
CA ASN A 309 -9.50 -15.28 -3.05
C ASN A 309 -9.44 -16.69 -2.44
N TYR A 310 -8.44 -16.98 -1.60
CA TYR A 310 -8.34 -18.26 -0.88
C TYR A 310 -9.50 -18.44 0.10
N CYS A 311 -9.83 -17.41 0.88
CA CYS A 311 -10.97 -17.45 1.80
C CYS A 311 -12.31 -17.55 1.06
N ALA A 312 -12.43 -16.94 -0.13
CA ALA A 312 -13.59 -17.12 -1.00
C ALA A 312 -13.66 -18.55 -1.55
N ALA A 313 -12.53 -19.15 -1.95
CA ALA A 313 -12.49 -20.55 -2.36
C ALA A 313 -12.91 -21.49 -1.21
N LEU A 314 -12.45 -21.25 0.02
CA LEU A 314 -12.90 -22.02 1.19
C LEU A 314 -14.43 -21.98 1.38
N GLU A 315 -15.07 -20.83 1.16
CA GLU A 315 -16.53 -20.69 1.25
C GLU A 315 -17.29 -21.49 0.19
N LEU A 316 -16.66 -21.81 -0.94
CA LEU A 316 -17.24 -22.67 -1.98
C LEU A 316 -17.17 -24.16 -1.60
N HIS A 317 -16.25 -24.54 -0.71
CA HIS A 317 -15.94 -25.93 -0.37
C HIS A 317 -16.42 -26.38 1.01
N TYR A 318 -16.48 -25.44 1.95
CA TYR A 318 -16.78 -25.71 3.35
C TYR A 318 -17.90 -24.82 3.86
N ASP A 319 -18.66 -25.35 4.81
CA ASP A 319 -19.73 -24.65 5.50
C ASP A 319 -19.59 -24.75 7.03
N GLY A 320 -20.38 -23.94 7.74
CA GLY A 320 -20.54 -23.97 9.19
C GLY A 320 -19.22 -24.00 9.96
N ARG A 321 -19.08 -25.00 10.85
CA ARG A 321 -17.92 -25.14 11.74
C ARG A 321 -16.62 -25.41 10.96
N ARG A 322 -16.66 -26.22 9.90
CA ARG A 322 -15.46 -26.57 9.12
C ARG A 322 -14.87 -25.34 8.44
N LEU A 323 -15.73 -24.50 7.87
CA LEU A 323 -15.32 -23.22 7.28
C LEU A 323 -14.70 -22.30 8.33
N ALA A 324 -15.34 -22.18 9.51
CA ALA A 324 -14.85 -21.35 10.60
C ALA A 324 -13.46 -21.81 11.09
N GLU A 325 -13.26 -23.12 11.26
CA GLU A 325 -11.98 -23.71 11.64
C GLU A 325 -10.89 -23.48 10.57
N ALA A 326 -11.23 -23.67 9.29
CA ALA A 326 -10.29 -23.43 8.19
C ALA A 326 -9.84 -21.97 8.11
N LYS A 327 -10.79 -21.02 8.26
CA LYS A 327 -10.49 -19.58 8.30
C LYS A 327 -9.71 -19.17 9.55
N ALA A 328 -10.01 -19.74 10.72
CA ALA A 328 -9.26 -19.49 11.95
C ALA A 328 -7.81 -19.97 11.83
N LYS A 329 -7.58 -21.16 11.23
CA LYS A 329 -6.23 -21.63 10.91
C LYS A 329 -5.52 -20.68 9.95
N LYS A 330 -6.21 -20.22 8.89
CA LYS A 330 -5.63 -19.27 7.94
C LYS A 330 -5.29 -17.92 8.60
N LEU A 331 -6.11 -17.43 9.52
CA LEU A 331 -5.83 -16.23 10.30
C LEU A 331 -4.54 -16.38 11.12
N VAL A 332 -4.28 -17.54 11.72
CA VAL A 332 -3.00 -17.82 12.42
C VAL A 332 -1.82 -17.77 11.45
N ASP A 333 -1.93 -18.41 10.29
CA ASP A 333 -0.88 -18.39 9.26
C ASP A 333 -0.57 -16.95 8.82
N VAL A 334 -1.60 -16.18 8.47
CA VAL A 334 -1.47 -14.78 8.03
C VAL A 334 -0.85 -13.93 9.13
N ALA A 335 -1.34 -14.05 10.36
CA ALA A 335 -0.86 -13.25 11.49
C ALA A 335 0.59 -13.53 11.91
N THR A 336 1.16 -14.65 11.45
CA THR A 336 2.58 -14.95 11.65
C THR A 336 3.48 -14.06 10.79
N TRP A 337 3.02 -13.64 9.61
CA TRP A 337 3.83 -12.94 8.61
C TRP A 337 3.34 -11.51 8.31
N ALA A 338 2.08 -11.22 8.61
CA ALA A 338 1.42 -9.98 8.24
C ALA A 338 1.93 -8.75 9.02
N PRO A 339 2.07 -7.59 8.34
CA PRO A 339 2.44 -6.34 8.99
C PRO A 339 1.30 -5.79 9.87
N ASP A 340 1.59 -4.75 10.66
CA ASP A 340 0.65 -4.12 11.62
C ASP A 340 -0.59 -3.43 10.99
N ALA A 341 -0.79 -3.56 9.68
CA ALA A 341 -1.79 -2.83 8.89
C ALA A 341 -2.55 -3.72 7.90
N PHE A 342 -2.51 -5.04 8.09
CA PHE A 342 -3.19 -5.98 7.20
C PHE A 342 -4.71 -5.79 7.23
N ASP A 343 -5.33 -5.70 6.05
CA ASP A 343 -6.79 -5.62 5.92
C ASP A 343 -7.45 -6.96 6.27
N VAL A 344 -7.95 -7.06 7.50
CA VAL A 344 -8.63 -8.27 8.01
C VAL A 344 -9.90 -8.64 7.25
N SER A 345 -10.48 -7.74 6.45
CA SER A 345 -11.61 -8.07 5.60
C SER A 345 -11.24 -9.11 4.53
N ALA A 346 -9.96 -9.21 4.17
CA ALA A 346 -9.44 -10.25 3.28
C ALA A 346 -9.70 -11.67 3.81
N LEU A 347 -9.80 -11.86 5.13
CA LEU A 347 -10.04 -13.18 5.72
C LEU A 347 -11.52 -13.61 5.71
N LYS A 348 -12.43 -12.70 5.35
CA LYS A 348 -13.88 -12.93 5.30
C LYS A 348 -14.43 -13.60 6.58
N LEU A 349 -13.99 -13.12 7.76
CA LEU A 349 -14.33 -13.72 9.06
C LEU A 349 -15.74 -13.38 9.55
N GLN A 350 -16.36 -12.34 8.98
CA GLN A 350 -17.73 -11.93 9.29
C GLN A 350 -18.72 -12.68 8.39
N GLN A 351 -19.25 -13.79 8.90
CA GLN A 351 -20.54 -14.37 8.51
C GLN A 351 -21.27 -14.83 9.76
#